data_AF-A0A6M5JHF3-F1
#
_entry.id   AF-A0A6M5JHF3-F1
#
_cell.length_a   1.000
_cell.length_b   1.000
_cell.length_c   1.000
_cell.angle_alpha   90.00
_cell.angle_beta   90.00
_cell.angle_gamma   90.00
#
_symmetry.space_group_name_H-M   'P 1'
#
loop_
_entity.id
_entity.type
_entity.pdbx_description
1 polymer ?
#
loop_
_entity_poly.entity_id
_entity_poly.type
_entity_poly.pdbx_seq_one_letter_code
_entity_poly.pdbx_strand_id
1 'polypeptide(L)'
;MNPMASRREFFGSSAALATAGFAALADPGTAAAQTVGVKSGDLPDLTVKEVKAYVTDIGSYKSLNGEVGEIVSITTNSGIEGLYTLGNRNKTPAQGWVDWAKATLVGKSVVDLLPSLASTSGLKGTYGFNGQIGDPKDTGRYTGAQTFGRRGGVGDESAFMTEALRGSGLVLRGGGAWPNWYRAAADVCLWDIMGKAVNRPIYQILHGGVGAQKTKLMAYASSTHHPSIEDYAPEALKAKSENFRAYKIHPGTGAHRKGADVPAYLGHIEEARQIRAAVGDEYILAHDPVMMYNRYEAMKVARVLDDLDFSWFEDPLRTDDQDGLIELCKYANLPIHVGEFIYSIADFADYIAKGALDVVRLIADNTGGISGSMRVGLLADAFGLECTPHNWGNPMDLAVHFHLELALPNASWFEVPYPPTLVDHPYMPARYRPDKDGYIHAPTAPGLGVEIDRAAFDRATKKILR
;
A
#
# COMPACT_ATOMS: atom_id res chain seq x y z
N MET A 1 -9.87 -31.36 4.06
CA MET A 1 -9.25 -30.72 2.87
C MET A 1 -9.66 -31.56 1.67
N ASN A 2 -10.31 -30.97 0.67
CA ASN A 2 -10.78 -31.70 -0.51
C ASN A 2 -9.61 -31.81 -1.52
N PRO A 3 -9.03 -32.99 -1.76
CA PRO A 3 -7.87 -33.14 -2.62
C PRO A 3 -8.35 -33.42 -4.04
N MET A 4 -8.63 -32.36 -4.82
CA MET A 4 -8.70 -32.33 -6.28
C MET A 4 -9.49 -31.08 -6.72
N ALA A 5 -8.91 -29.89 -6.57
CA ALA A 5 -9.25 -28.82 -7.51
C ALA A 5 -8.40 -29.08 -8.76
N SER A 6 -9.04 -29.40 -9.89
CA SER A 6 -8.30 -29.61 -11.13
C SER A 6 -7.60 -28.32 -11.54
N ARG A 7 -6.43 -28.39 -12.20
CA ARG A 7 -5.74 -27.19 -12.73
C ARG A 7 -6.68 -26.31 -13.57
N ARG A 8 -7.65 -26.90 -14.27
CA ARG A 8 -8.69 -26.18 -15.02
C ARG A 8 -9.64 -25.37 -14.14
N GLU A 9 -10.02 -25.88 -12.97
CA GLU A 9 -10.85 -25.14 -12.03
C GLU A 9 -10.08 -23.99 -11.39
N PHE A 10 -8.80 -24.20 -11.02
CA PHE A 10 -7.95 -23.14 -10.48
C PHE A 10 -7.73 -22.00 -11.50
N PHE A 11 -7.34 -22.32 -12.73
CA PHE A 11 -7.18 -21.31 -13.79
C PHE A 11 -8.51 -20.67 -14.18
N GLY A 12 -9.62 -21.43 -14.15
CA GLY A 12 -10.96 -20.90 -14.39
C GLY A 12 -11.41 -19.90 -13.33
N SER A 13 -11.16 -20.19 -12.05
CA SER A 13 -11.52 -19.28 -10.94
C SER A 13 -10.64 -18.03 -10.89
N SER A 14 -9.32 -18.16 -11.08
CA SER A 14 -8.40 -17.00 -11.10
C SER A 14 -8.70 -16.09 -12.30
N ALA A 15 -8.90 -16.66 -13.51
CA ALA A 15 -9.24 -15.86 -14.69
C ALA A 15 -10.57 -15.11 -14.53
N ALA A 16 -11.57 -15.72 -13.89
CA ALA A 16 -12.87 -15.09 -13.65
C ALA A 16 -12.78 -13.96 -12.61
N LEU A 17 -12.04 -14.17 -11.51
CA LEU A 17 -11.76 -13.15 -10.49
C LEU A 17 -11.00 -11.96 -11.07
N ALA A 18 -9.94 -12.23 -11.85
CA ALA A 18 -9.18 -11.19 -12.53
C ALA A 18 -10.05 -10.38 -13.49
N THR A 19 -10.90 -11.06 -14.28
CA THR A 19 -11.83 -10.40 -15.20
C THR A 19 -12.82 -9.50 -14.46
N ALA A 20 -13.37 -9.96 -13.32
CA ALA A 20 -14.28 -9.17 -12.50
C ALA A 20 -13.61 -7.92 -11.92
N GLY A 21 -12.39 -8.06 -11.38
CA GLY A 21 -11.60 -6.94 -10.90
C GLY A 21 -11.29 -5.93 -12.00
N PHE A 22 -10.85 -6.38 -13.18
CA PHE A 22 -10.62 -5.48 -14.33
C PHE A 22 -11.90 -4.79 -14.80
N ALA A 23 -13.04 -5.48 -14.80
CA ALA A 23 -14.33 -4.88 -15.15
C ALA A 23 -14.73 -3.78 -14.16
N ALA A 24 -14.56 -4.02 -12.85
CA ALA A 24 -14.82 -3.02 -11.81
C ALA A 24 -13.92 -1.78 -11.94
N LEU A 25 -12.69 -1.94 -12.44
CA LEU A 25 -11.78 -0.83 -12.70
C LEU A 25 -12.10 -0.06 -14.00
N ALA A 26 -12.65 -0.74 -15.01
CA ALA A 26 -12.95 -0.15 -16.31
C ALA A 26 -14.29 0.61 -16.30
N ASP A 27 -15.29 0.06 -15.61
CA ASP A 27 -16.61 0.68 -15.42
C ASP A 27 -17.07 0.55 -13.95
N PRO A 28 -16.51 1.35 -13.03
CA PRO A 28 -16.83 1.31 -11.60
C PRO A 28 -18.30 1.60 -11.31
N GLY A 29 -18.94 2.47 -12.09
CA GLY A 29 -20.36 2.82 -11.90
C GLY A 29 -21.27 1.64 -12.19
N THR A 30 -21.04 0.94 -13.30
CA THR A 30 -21.79 -0.29 -13.62
C THR A 30 -21.50 -1.39 -12.62
N ALA A 31 -20.23 -1.61 -12.25
CA ALA A 31 -19.87 -2.62 -11.25
C ALA A 31 -20.53 -2.35 -9.89
N ALA A 32 -20.52 -1.11 -9.41
CA ALA A 32 -21.19 -0.72 -8.19
C ALA A 32 -22.71 -0.93 -8.26
N ALA A 33 -23.36 -0.47 -9.33
CA ALA A 33 -24.80 -0.62 -9.53
C ALA A 33 -25.23 -2.10 -9.58
N GLN A 34 -24.43 -2.97 -10.20
CA GLN A 34 -24.67 -4.42 -10.23
C GLN A 34 -24.70 -5.03 -8.83
N THR A 35 -23.89 -4.56 -7.87
CA THR A 35 -23.87 -5.10 -6.49
C THR A 35 -25.17 -4.90 -5.70
N VAL A 36 -26.05 -4.02 -6.18
CA VAL A 36 -27.36 -3.72 -5.60
C VAL A 36 -28.52 -3.93 -6.57
N GLY A 37 -28.25 -4.46 -7.77
CA GLY A 37 -29.28 -4.82 -8.75
C GLY A 37 -29.97 -3.63 -9.42
N VAL A 38 -29.28 -2.49 -9.57
CA VAL A 38 -29.80 -1.27 -10.23
C VAL A 38 -28.99 -0.94 -11.50
N LYS A 39 -29.45 0.02 -12.31
CA LYS A 39 -28.65 0.51 -13.45
C LYS A 39 -27.70 1.60 -12.97
N SER A 40 -26.57 1.78 -13.64
CA SER A 40 -25.60 2.83 -13.31
C SER A 40 -26.20 4.24 -13.32
N GLY A 41 -27.17 4.50 -14.23
CA GLY A 41 -27.90 5.76 -14.28
C GLY A 41 -28.88 6.02 -13.12
N ASP A 42 -29.15 5.00 -12.30
CA ASP A 42 -30.01 5.11 -11.11
C ASP A 42 -29.21 5.46 -9.84
N LEU A 43 -27.88 5.57 -9.94
CA LEU A 43 -27.04 6.06 -8.86
C LEU A 43 -27.37 7.53 -8.53
N PRO A 44 -27.21 7.97 -7.27
CA PRO A 44 -27.44 9.36 -6.90
C PRO A 44 -26.50 10.32 -7.66
N ASP A 45 -26.76 11.62 -7.60
CA ASP A 45 -25.85 12.61 -8.20
C ASP A 45 -24.49 12.60 -7.46
N LEU A 46 -23.54 11.90 -8.06
CA LEU A 46 -22.16 11.76 -7.60
C LEU A 46 -21.22 12.81 -8.21
N THR A 47 -21.75 13.92 -8.71
CA THR A 47 -20.93 15.06 -9.13
C THR A 47 -20.22 15.64 -7.90
N VAL A 48 -18.90 15.80 -7.97
CA VAL A 48 -18.09 16.40 -6.91
C VAL A 48 -18.49 17.86 -6.72
N LYS A 49 -19.01 18.17 -5.53
CA LYS A 49 -19.47 19.49 -5.14
C LYS A 49 -18.37 20.31 -4.49
N GLU A 50 -17.62 19.69 -3.58
CA GLU A 50 -16.61 20.35 -2.78
C GLU A 50 -15.48 19.38 -2.41
N VAL A 51 -14.30 19.95 -2.16
CA VAL A 51 -13.14 19.24 -1.62
C VAL A 51 -12.58 20.03 -0.44
N LYS A 52 -12.10 19.34 0.58
CA LYS A 52 -11.56 19.94 1.81
C LYS A 52 -10.36 19.15 2.30
N ALA A 53 -9.57 19.78 3.17
CA ALA A 53 -8.66 19.05 4.04
C ALA A 53 -8.80 19.55 5.48
N TYR A 54 -8.94 18.61 6.41
CA TYR A 54 -8.99 18.82 7.83
C TYR A 54 -7.59 18.64 8.40
N VAL A 55 -7.09 19.63 9.12
CA VAL A 55 -5.85 19.53 9.88
C VAL A 55 -6.23 19.34 11.34
N THR A 56 -5.93 18.17 11.87
CA THR A 56 -6.27 17.77 13.23
C THR A 56 -5.07 17.85 14.16
N ASP A 57 -5.33 18.16 15.43
CA ASP A 57 -4.33 18.01 16.47
C ASP A 57 -4.17 16.55 16.84
N ILE A 58 -3.01 15.99 16.52
CA ILE A 58 -2.65 14.66 16.97
C ILE A 58 -1.48 14.64 17.97
N GLY A 59 -1.00 15.81 18.42
CA GLY A 59 0.22 15.90 19.23
C GLY A 59 0.13 15.22 20.60
N SER A 60 -1.07 14.92 21.08
CA SER A 60 -1.29 14.17 22.33
C SER A 60 -1.43 12.66 22.14
N TYR A 61 -1.34 12.14 20.91
CA TYR A 61 -1.51 10.73 20.61
C TYR A 61 -0.21 10.12 20.10
N LYS A 62 -0.04 8.81 20.33
CA LYS A 62 1.01 8.07 19.63
C LYS A 62 0.62 8.01 18.17
N SER A 63 1.52 8.46 17.30
CA SER A 63 1.37 8.31 15.87
C SER A 63 2.48 7.43 15.31
N LEU A 64 2.11 6.64 14.31
CA LEU A 64 3.04 5.86 13.51
C LEU A 64 3.61 6.76 12.41
N ASN A 65 4.88 6.55 12.04
CA ASN A 65 5.55 7.24 10.94
C ASN A 65 5.51 8.78 10.97
N GLY A 66 5.23 9.47 12.09
CA GLY A 66 5.15 10.94 12.07
C GLY A 66 3.96 11.47 11.27
N GLU A 67 2.83 10.76 11.35
CA GLU A 67 1.51 11.25 10.91
C GLU A 67 1.31 12.74 11.25
N VAL A 68 0.71 13.50 10.33
CA VAL A 68 0.50 14.95 10.51
C VAL A 68 -0.95 15.33 10.80
N GLY A 69 -1.84 14.34 10.92
CA GLY A 69 -3.26 14.55 11.26
C GLY A 69 -4.06 15.23 10.14
N GLU A 70 -3.65 15.06 8.89
CA GLU A 70 -4.31 15.64 7.72
C GLU A 70 -5.27 14.64 7.07
N ILE A 71 -6.57 14.94 7.10
CA ILE A 71 -7.63 14.14 6.47
C ILE A 71 -8.24 14.92 5.31
N VAL A 72 -8.21 14.37 4.11
CA VAL A 72 -8.86 14.94 2.93
C VAL A 72 -10.30 14.44 2.80
N SER A 73 -11.13 15.29 2.21
CA SER A 73 -12.55 15.05 2.00
C SER A 73 -12.97 15.47 0.60
N ILE A 74 -13.83 14.65 -0.01
CA ILE A 74 -14.55 14.95 -1.24
C ILE A 74 -16.04 14.75 -0.95
N THR A 75 -16.86 15.77 -1.17
CA THR A 75 -18.32 15.68 -1.01
C THR A 75 -19.00 15.82 -2.36
N THR A 76 -20.01 14.99 -2.60
CA THR A 76 -20.85 15.03 -3.81
C THR A 76 -22.08 15.92 -3.66
N ASN A 77 -22.77 16.22 -4.76
CA ASN A 77 -24.05 16.93 -4.74
C ASN A 77 -25.13 16.22 -3.92
N SER A 78 -25.12 14.89 -3.91
CA SER A 78 -25.99 14.06 -3.07
C SER A 78 -25.60 14.01 -1.59
N GLY A 79 -24.52 14.69 -1.19
CA GLY A 79 -24.09 14.80 0.21
C GLY A 79 -23.28 13.61 0.71
N ILE A 80 -22.90 12.68 -0.16
CA ILE A 80 -21.99 11.57 0.19
C ILE A 80 -20.57 12.13 0.27
N GLU A 81 -19.91 11.89 1.40
CA GLU A 81 -18.54 12.32 1.69
C GLU A 81 -17.59 11.12 1.69
N GLY A 82 -16.53 11.22 0.88
CA GLY A 82 -15.39 10.30 0.88
C GLY A 82 -14.24 10.88 1.68
N LEU A 83 -13.60 10.07 2.53
CA LEU A 83 -12.55 10.51 3.45
C LEU A 83 -11.30 9.65 3.30
N TYR A 84 -10.13 10.29 3.41
CA TYR A 84 -8.87 9.58 3.46
C TYR A 84 -7.79 10.40 4.18
N THR A 85 -6.80 9.72 4.76
CA THR A 85 -5.64 10.37 5.38
C THR A 85 -4.57 10.71 4.34
N LEU A 86 -3.87 11.83 4.50
CA LEU A 86 -2.64 12.11 3.75
C LEU A 86 -1.40 11.52 4.44
N GLY A 87 -1.56 10.93 5.63
CA GLY A 87 -0.50 10.21 6.36
C GLY A 87 0.74 11.07 6.65
N ASN A 88 1.92 10.45 6.76
CA ASN A 88 3.22 11.15 6.79
C ASN A 88 3.69 11.49 5.37
N ARG A 89 3.07 12.49 4.76
CA ARG A 89 3.51 12.99 3.46
C ARG A 89 3.82 14.46 3.53
N ASN A 90 4.94 14.80 4.16
CA ASN A 90 5.59 16.11 3.96
C ASN A 90 5.81 16.47 2.47
N LYS A 91 5.64 15.49 1.56
CA LYS A 91 5.62 15.61 0.09
C LYS A 91 4.25 15.98 -0.52
N THR A 92 3.17 16.00 0.25
CA THR A 92 1.78 16.30 -0.17
C THR A 92 1.09 17.18 0.87
N PRO A 93 1.45 18.47 0.97
CA PRO A 93 0.81 19.37 1.93
C PRO A 93 -0.69 19.45 1.65
N ALA A 94 -1.51 19.36 2.70
CA ALA A 94 -2.97 19.41 2.58
C ALA A 94 -3.48 20.59 1.72
N GLN A 95 -2.84 21.77 1.80
CA GLN A 95 -3.21 22.92 0.97
C GLN A 95 -2.95 22.65 -0.52
N GLY A 96 -1.79 22.10 -0.85
CA GLY A 96 -1.45 21.75 -2.24
C GLY A 96 -2.40 20.71 -2.81
N TRP A 97 -2.81 19.73 -1.99
CA TRP A 97 -3.81 18.76 -2.39
C TRP A 97 -5.17 19.41 -2.67
N VAL A 98 -5.66 20.29 -1.79
CA VAL A 98 -6.93 21.01 -1.97
C VAL A 98 -6.93 21.82 -3.27
N ASP A 99 -5.87 22.58 -3.53
CA ASP A 99 -5.76 23.42 -4.73
C ASP A 99 -5.80 22.58 -6.01
N TRP A 100 -5.07 21.46 -6.02
CA TRP A 100 -5.11 20.50 -7.13
C TRP A 100 -6.49 19.83 -7.28
N ALA A 101 -7.08 19.38 -6.17
CA ALA A 101 -8.34 18.64 -6.16
C ALA A 101 -9.50 19.51 -6.64
N LYS A 102 -9.53 20.79 -6.28
CA LYS A 102 -10.52 21.75 -6.80
C LYS A 102 -10.46 21.86 -8.32
N ALA A 103 -9.27 22.10 -8.85
CA ALA A 103 -9.08 22.28 -10.27
C ALA A 103 -9.36 20.99 -11.07
N THR A 104 -9.14 19.84 -10.45
CA THR A 104 -9.18 18.54 -11.14
C THR A 104 -10.50 17.81 -10.99
N LEU A 105 -11.18 17.92 -9.84
CA LEU A 105 -12.28 17.03 -9.45
C LEU A 105 -13.64 17.74 -9.42
N VAL A 106 -13.71 18.99 -8.96
CA VAL A 106 -14.99 19.70 -8.75
C VAL A 106 -15.76 19.85 -10.06
N GLY A 107 -17.06 19.57 -10.02
CA GLY A 107 -17.96 19.60 -11.17
C GLY A 107 -17.91 18.35 -12.05
N LYS A 108 -17.10 17.33 -11.72
CA LYS A 108 -17.05 16.06 -12.43
C LYS A 108 -17.70 14.94 -11.63
N SER A 109 -18.28 13.97 -12.34
CA SER A 109 -18.87 12.78 -11.72
C SER A 109 -17.80 11.84 -11.17
N VAL A 110 -18.01 11.29 -9.98
CA VAL A 110 -17.17 10.22 -9.40
C VAL A 110 -17.06 9.02 -10.34
N VAL A 111 -18.15 8.67 -11.04
CA VAL A 111 -18.20 7.56 -12.00
C VAL A 111 -17.21 7.76 -13.15
N ASP A 112 -17.09 8.99 -13.65
CA ASP A 112 -16.18 9.34 -14.77
C ASP A 112 -14.74 9.54 -14.30
N LEU A 113 -14.57 9.96 -13.05
CA LEU A 113 -13.26 10.20 -12.45
C LEU A 113 -12.52 8.91 -12.14
N LEU A 114 -13.17 7.88 -11.58
CA LEU A 114 -12.48 6.64 -11.15
C LEU A 114 -11.66 5.96 -12.29
N PRO A 115 -12.20 5.73 -13.51
CA PRO A 115 -11.41 5.14 -14.60
C PRO A 115 -10.28 6.04 -15.10
N SER A 116 -10.46 7.35 -15.04
CA SER A 116 -9.61 8.34 -15.70
C SER A 116 -8.50 8.90 -14.79
N LEU A 117 -8.77 9.05 -13.49
CA LEU A 117 -7.84 9.53 -12.49
C LEU A 117 -6.70 8.54 -12.27
N ALA A 118 -7.05 7.25 -12.27
CA ALA A 118 -6.12 6.13 -12.20
C ALA A 118 -5.49 5.80 -13.56
N SER A 119 -5.58 6.65 -14.60
CA SER A 119 -4.96 6.34 -15.90
C SER A 119 -3.44 6.20 -15.76
N THR A 120 -3.00 4.96 -15.99
CA THR A 120 -1.70 4.35 -15.70
C THR A 120 -0.60 4.67 -16.69
N SER A 121 -0.79 5.70 -17.52
CA SER A 121 0.13 6.01 -18.60
C SER A 121 1.16 7.07 -18.22
N GLY A 122 1.52 7.17 -16.95
CA GLY A 122 2.65 8.00 -16.54
C GLY A 122 3.88 7.55 -17.32
N LEU A 123 4.40 8.41 -18.19
CA LEU A 123 5.72 8.24 -18.74
C LEU A 123 6.69 8.20 -17.55
N LYS A 124 7.70 7.32 -17.59
CA LYS A 124 8.91 7.58 -16.80
C LYS A 124 9.29 9.01 -17.14
N GLY A 125 9.38 9.90 -16.15
CA GLY A 125 9.96 11.22 -16.40
C GLY A 125 11.28 11.01 -17.16
N THR A 126 11.63 11.93 -18.06
CA THR A 126 12.73 11.78 -19.02
C THR A 126 14.07 11.34 -18.39
N TYR A 127 14.19 11.42 -17.07
CA TYR A 127 15.28 10.92 -16.25
C TYR A 127 14.72 10.00 -15.16
N GLY A 128 14.53 8.70 -15.49
CA GLY A 128 14.03 7.69 -14.56
C GLY A 128 14.60 7.86 -13.15
N PHE A 129 13.71 7.88 -12.15
CA PHE A 129 14.02 8.19 -10.75
C PHE A 129 14.99 9.36 -10.56
N ASN A 130 14.47 10.58 -10.52
CA ASN A 130 14.86 11.59 -9.51
C ASN A 130 14.06 12.88 -9.71
N GLY A 131 13.19 13.14 -8.75
CA GLY A 131 12.68 14.47 -8.48
C GLY A 131 12.41 14.53 -6.98
N GLN A 132 13.41 14.94 -6.20
CA GLN A 132 13.08 15.57 -4.92
C GLN A 132 12.04 16.65 -5.22
N ILE A 133 10.84 16.56 -4.64
CA ILE A 133 10.12 17.77 -4.28
C ILE A 133 10.91 18.29 -3.07
N GLY A 134 11.99 18.99 -3.35
CA GLY A 134 12.76 19.67 -2.33
C GLY A 134 11.85 20.72 -1.70
N ASP A 135 11.78 20.73 -0.37
CA ASP A 135 11.66 21.98 0.34
C ASP A 135 12.77 22.91 -0.23
N PRO A 136 12.46 24.14 -0.68
CA PRO A 136 13.47 25.11 -1.09
C PRO A 136 14.58 25.37 -0.05
N LYS A 137 14.43 24.85 1.18
CA LYS A 137 15.36 25.01 2.31
C LYS A 137 16.11 23.75 2.72
N ASP A 138 15.79 22.57 2.17
CA ASP A 138 16.49 21.34 2.57
C ASP A 138 17.79 21.16 1.76
N THR A 139 18.91 21.53 2.38
CA THR A 139 20.27 21.38 1.86
C THR A 139 21.02 20.21 2.50
N GLY A 140 20.31 19.26 3.13
CA GLY A 140 20.91 18.27 4.03
C GLY A 140 20.97 16.82 3.51
N ARG A 141 22.07 16.48 2.82
CA ARG A 141 22.70 15.14 2.77
C ARG A 141 21.90 13.95 2.22
N TYR A 142 22.09 13.69 0.93
CA TYR A 142 22.39 12.33 0.44
C TYR A 142 23.50 12.43 -0.62
N THR A 143 24.71 12.03 -0.23
CA THR A 143 25.86 11.86 -1.13
C THR A 143 25.96 10.39 -1.50
N GLY A 144 25.59 10.02 -2.72
CA GLY A 144 25.66 8.63 -3.15
C GLY A 144 25.25 8.38 -4.60
N ALA A 145 25.83 9.11 -5.54
CA ALA A 145 26.15 8.63 -6.91
C ALA A 145 26.65 9.82 -7.74
N GLN A 146 27.93 9.78 -8.09
CA GLN A 146 28.50 10.63 -9.12
C GLN A 146 27.85 10.29 -10.47
N THR A 147 26.96 11.14 -10.98
CA THR A 147 26.69 11.15 -12.42
C THR A 147 27.67 12.08 -13.11
N PHE A 148 28.52 11.43 -13.90
CA PHE A 148 29.34 11.99 -14.95
C PHE A 148 28.56 12.98 -15.84
N GLY A 149 29.19 14.13 -16.11
CA GLY A 149 29.20 14.71 -17.46
C GLY A 149 28.05 15.62 -17.90
N ARG A 150 28.37 16.92 -17.93
CA ARG A 150 27.92 17.99 -18.86
C ARG A 150 26.59 18.73 -18.61
N ARG A 151 26.79 19.98 -18.16
CA ARG A 151 26.18 21.26 -18.64
C ARG A 151 25.20 21.15 -19.82
N GLY A 152 24.00 21.65 -19.60
CA GLY A 152 23.09 22.16 -20.64
C GLY A 152 21.78 22.63 -20.01
N GLY A 153 21.58 23.93 -19.86
CA GLY A 153 20.30 24.49 -19.45
C GLY A 153 19.31 24.53 -20.62
N VAL A 154 18.10 24.05 -20.40
CA VAL A 154 16.88 24.27 -21.21
C VAL A 154 15.73 24.08 -20.21
N GLY A 155 14.83 25.03 -19.95
CA GLY A 155 14.04 25.79 -20.91
C GLY A 155 12.71 25.04 -21.09
N ASP A 156 11.60 25.74 -20.88
CA ASP A 156 10.22 25.27 -20.81
C ASP A 156 9.70 24.65 -22.14
N GLU A 157 10.09 23.40 -22.45
CA GLU A 157 9.64 22.68 -23.66
C GLU A 157 8.26 21.98 -23.51
N SER A 158 7.58 22.15 -22.36
CA SER A 158 6.23 21.60 -22.16
C SER A 158 5.16 22.32 -23.00
N ALA A 159 5.38 23.60 -23.32
CA ALA A 159 4.44 24.42 -24.07
C ALA A 159 4.41 24.07 -25.58
N PHE A 160 5.57 23.74 -26.18
CA PHE A 160 5.69 23.59 -27.64
C PHE A 160 4.99 22.34 -28.19
N MET A 161 4.94 21.26 -27.41
CA MET A 161 4.26 20.01 -27.82
C MET A 161 2.74 20.11 -27.69
N THR A 162 2.23 21.01 -26.85
CA THR A 162 0.80 21.08 -26.51
C THR A 162 -0.05 21.67 -27.66
N GLU A 163 0.53 22.55 -28.47
CA GLU A 163 -0.17 23.19 -29.60
C GLU A 163 -0.22 22.31 -30.84
N ALA A 164 0.87 21.60 -31.18
CA ALA A 164 0.94 20.72 -32.35
C ALA A 164 -0.01 19.51 -32.28
N LEU A 165 -0.42 19.12 -31.07
CA LEU A 165 -1.29 17.97 -30.84
C LEU A 165 -2.78 18.31 -30.77
N ARG A 166 -3.16 19.59 -30.60
CA ARG A 166 -4.56 20.03 -30.66
C ARG A 166 -5.10 19.93 -32.08
N GLY A 167 -5.84 18.87 -32.36
CA GLY A 167 -6.50 18.63 -33.65
C GLY A 167 -6.13 17.32 -34.33
N SER A 168 -5.14 16.59 -33.80
CA SER A 168 -4.66 15.33 -34.38
C SER A 168 -5.47 14.09 -33.99
N GLY A 169 -6.39 14.20 -33.01
CA GLY A 169 -7.06 13.04 -32.41
C GLY A 169 -6.15 12.16 -31.54
N LEU A 170 -4.85 12.42 -31.53
CA LEU A 170 -3.88 11.79 -30.63
C LEU A 170 -3.97 12.48 -29.27
N VAL A 171 -4.71 11.86 -28.35
CA VAL A 171 -4.63 12.20 -26.93
C VAL A 171 -3.23 11.79 -26.47
N LEU A 172 -2.39 12.75 -26.08
CA LEU A 172 -1.25 12.43 -25.23
C LEU A 172 -1.81 11.61 -24.08
N ARG A 173 -1.31 10.40 -23.90
CA ARG A 173 -1.57 9.54 -22.74
C ARG A 173 -1.11 10.32 -21.49
N GLY A 174 -1.97 11.22 -21.01
CA GLY A 174 -1.67 12.22 -19.99
C GLY A 174 -1.59 11.57 -18.63
N GLY A 175 -0.47 10.95 -18.30
CA GLY A 175 -0.14 10.51 -16.96
C GLY A 175 0.85 11.50 -16.34
N GLY A 176 0.57 11.98 -15.14
CA GLY A 176 1.53 12.80 -14.38
C GLY A 176 2.82 12.02 -14.08
N ALA A 177 3.84 12.71 -13.57
CA ALA A 177 5.05 12.07 -13.06
C ALA A 177 4.69 11.20 -11.84
N TRP A 178 5.29 10.01 -11.76
CA TRP A 178 5.26 9.19 -10.55
C TRP A 178 6.32 9.68 -9.55
N PRO A 179 6.04 9.60 -8.24
CA PRO A 179 4.82 9.08 -7.62
C PRO A 179 3.65 10.09 -7.66
N ASN A 180 2.40 9.60 -7.64
CA ASN A 180 1.21 10.45 -7.78
C ASN A 180 0.29 10.39 -6.56
N TRP A 181 0.83 10.79 -5.42
CA TRP A 181 0.16 10.73 -4.11
C TRP A 181 -1.17 11.48 -4.07
N TYR A 182 -1.30 12.58 -4.84
CA TYR A 182 -2.51 13.40 -4.86
C TYR A 182 -3.67 12.63 -5.49
N ARG A 183 -3.42 11.99 -6.63
CA ARG A 183 -4.40 11.13 -7.29
C ARG A 183 -4.70 9.90 -6.47
N ALA A 184 -3.71 9.30 -5.81
CA ALA A 184 -3.95 8.16 -4.94
C ALA A 184 -4.95 8.48 -3.82
N ALA A 185 -4.74 9.60 -3.11
CA ALA A 185 -5.65 10.02 -2.05
C ALA A 185 -7.07 10.32 -2.57
N ALA A 186 -7.17 10.98 -3.73
CA ALA A 186 -8.46 11.22 -4.36
C ALA A 186 -9.13 9.92 -4.83
N ASP A 187 -8.40 8.98 -5.43
CA ASP A 187 -8.91 7.67 -5.85
C ASP A 187 -9.53 6.90 -4.67
N VAL A 188 -8.86 6.89 -3.51
CA VAL A 188 -9.41 6.29 -2.28
C VAL A 188 -10.72 6.99 -1.86
N CYS A 189 -10.75 8.32 -1.80
CA CYS A 189 -11.98 9.06 -1.46
C CYS A 189 -13.13 8.76 -2.44
N LEU A 190 -12.83 8.62 -3.73
CA LEU A 190 -13.82 8.33 -4.77
C LEU A 190 -14.38 6.90 -4.63
N TRP A 191 -13.54 5.92 -4.30
CA TRP A 191 -13.99 4.55 -4.00
C TRP A 191 -14.81 4.48 -2.71
N ASP A 192 -14.45 5.27 -1.69
CA ASP A 192 -15.23 5.39 -0.46
C ASP A 192 -16.63 5.97 -0.74
N ILE A 193 -16.72 7.03 -1.55
CA ILE A 193 -18.01 7.56 -2.06
C ILE A 193 -18.79 6.49 -2.81
N MET A 194 -18.14 5.76 -3.72
CA MET A 194 -18.79 4.73 -4.52
C MET A 194 -19.40 3.63 -3.63
N GLY A 195 -18.63 3.11 -2.66
CA GLY A 195 -19.12 2.12 -1.71
C GLY A 195 -20.29 2.63 -0.87
N LYS A 196 -20.21 3.88 -0.39
CA LYS A 196 -21.31 4.53 0.34
C LYS A 196 -22.57 4.72 -0.51
N ALA A 197 -22.41 5.10 -1.78
CA ALA A 197 -23.52 5.31 -2.72
C ALA A 197 -24.34 4.05 -2.97
N VAL A 198 -23.70 2.88 -2.92
CA VAL A 198 -24.37 1.57 -3.09
C VAL A 198 -24.48 0.76 -1.80
N ASN A 199 -24.19 1.36 -0.63
CA ASN A 199 -24.25 0.69 0.67
C ASN A 199 -23.45 -0.64 0.71
N ARG A 200 -22.26 -0.66 0.10
CA ARG A 200 -21.34 -1.81 0.08
C ARG A 200 -19.92 -1.44 0.53
N PRO A 201 -19.22 -2.33 1.24
CA PRO A 201 -17.77 -2.21 1.41
C PRO A 201 -17.08 -2.31 0.05
N ILE A 202 -15.99 -1.55 -0.14
CA ILE A 202 -15.31 -1.44 -1.45
C ILE A 202 -14.91 -2.79 -2.04
N TYR A 203 -14.41 -3.71 -1.21
CA TYR A 203 -13.92 -5.02 -1.68
C TYR A 203 -15.01 -5.84 -2.39
N GLN A 204 -16.29 -5.68 -2.01
CA GLN A 204 -17.40 -6.39 -2.66
C GLN A 204 -17.69 -5.85 -4.06
N ILE A 205 -17.41 -4.57 -4.30
CA ILE A 205 -17.50 -3.95 -5.63
C ILE A 205 -16.33 -4.44 -6.48
N LEU A 206 -15.11 -4.38 -5.95
CA LEU A 206 -13.88 -4.80 -6.66
C LEU A 206 -13.88 -6.28 -7.02
N HIS A 207 -14.44 -7.14 -6.16
CA HIS A 207 -14.56 -8.57 -6.41
C HIS A 207 -15.62 -8.91 -7.49
N GLY A 208 -16.56 -8.01 -7.77
CA GLY A 208 -17.61 -8.20 -8.78
C GLY A 208 -18.49 -9.45 -8.58
N GLY A 209 -18.55 -9.98 -7.35
CA GLY A 209 -19.36 -11.17 -7.01
C GLY A 209 -18.89 -12.52 -7.58
N VAL A 210 -17.68 -12.62 -8.16
CA VAL A 210 -17.17 -13.85 -8.79
C VAL A 210 -16.32 -14.67 -7.83
N GLY A 211 -16.69 -15.92 -7.53
CA GLY A 211 -15.93 -16.78 -6.62
C GLY A 211 -16.31 -16.59 -5.14
N ALA A 212 -15.59 -17.26 -4.24
CA ALA A 212 -15.84 -17.14 -2.81
C ALA A 212 -15.22 -15.86 -2.27
N GLN A 213 -16.07 -14.93 -1.80
CA GLN A 213 -15.59 -13.70 -1.17
C GLN A 213 -14.83 -14.02 0.12
N LYS A 214 -13.65 -13.43 0.25
CA LYS A 214 -12.93 -13.45 1.52
C LYS A 214 -13.69 -12.63 2.54
N THR A 215 -14.01 -13.25 3.67
CA THR A 215 -14.71 -12.62 4.80
C THR A 215 -13.75 -12.29 5.95
N LYS A 216 -12.50 -12.74 5.86
CA LYS A 216 -11.44 -12.52 6.84
C LYS A 216 -10.07 -12.90 6.26
N LEU A 217 -8.98 -12.38 6.85
CA LEU A 217 -7.60 -12.71 6.51
C LEU A 217 -6.78 -13.05 7.75
N MET A 218 -5.74 -13.87 7.56
CA MET A 218 -4.81 -14.20 8.64
C MET A 218 -3.95 -12.99 8.98
N ALA A 219 -3.82 -12.69 10.27
CA ALA A 219 -3.03 -11.56 10.74
C ALA A 219 -1.59 -11.97 11.06
N TYR A 220 -0.64 -11.14 10.66
CA TYR A 220 0.72 -11.20 11.18
C TYR A 220 1.11 -9.90 11.89
N ALA A 221 1.90 -10.04 12.95
CA ALA A 221 2.47 -8.92 13.68
C ALA A 221 3.74 -8.44 12.97
N SER A 222 3.84 -7.13 12.75
CA SER A 222 4.96 -6.49 12.07
C SER A 222 5.67 -5.57 13.06
N SER A 223 6.84 -5.96 13.55
CA SER A 223 7.46 -5.31 14.71
C SER A 223 7.88 -3.87 14.43
N THR A 224 8.04 -3.03 15.44
CA THR A 224 8.89 -1.84 15.30
C THR A 224 10.37 -2.24 15.34
N HIS A 225 11.25 -1.30 15.00
CA HIS A 225 12.67 -1.43 15.25
C HIS A 225 12.95 -1.32 16.75
N HIS A 226 13.63 -2.31 17.32
CA HIS A 226 14.10 -2.31 18.70
C HIS A 226 15.59 -1.99 18.80
N PRO A 227 16.02 -1.38 19.93
CA PRO A 227 17.41 -1.02 20.13
C PRO A 227 18.33 -2.22 20.36
N SER A 228 17.79 -3.36 20.83
CA SER A 228 18.60 -4.56 21.07
C SER A 228 17.94 -5.83 20.58
N ILE A 229 18.75 -6.78 20.11
CA ILE A 229 18.25 -8.06 19.59
C ILE A 229 17.48 -8.87 20.65
N GLU A 230 17.79 -8.67 21.94
CA GLU A 230 17.11 -9.36 23.05
C GLU A 230 15.66 -8.90 23.26
N ASP A 231 15.23 -7.80 22.63
CA ASP A 231 13.87 -7.27 22.78
C ASP A 231 12.85 -8.04 21.91
N TYR A 232 13.28 -8.66 20.81
CA TYR A 232 12.36 -9.25 19.83
C TYR A 232 11.76 -10.59 20.26
N ALA A 233 12.52 -11.49 20.89
CA ALA A 233 12.00 -12.80 21.29
C ALA A 233 10.84 -12.70 22.31
N PRO A 234 10.92 -11.86 23.37
CA PRO A 234 9.79 -11.57 24.24
C PRO A 234 8.59 -10.97 23.50
N GLU A 235 8.83 -10.08 22.53
CA GLU A 235 7.76 -9.47 21.73
C GLU A 235 7.06 -10.49 20.83
N ALA A 236 7.82 -11.35 20.15
CA ALA A 236 7.28 -12.41 19.30
C ALA A 236 6.43 -13.40 20.10
N LEU A 237 6.86 -13.78 21.31
CA LEU A 237 6.06 -14.59 22.24
C LEU A 237 4.77 -13.89 22.66
N LYS A 238 4.84 -12.57 22.86
CA LYS A 238 3.66 -11.77 23.20
C LYS A 238 2.68 -11.72 22.02
N ALA A 239 3.15 -11.39 20.82
CA ALA A 239 2.33 -11.41 19.60
C ALA A 239 1.66 -12.79 19.38
N LYS A 240 2.41 -13.88 19.58
CA LYS A 240 1.88 -15.25 19.51
C LYS A 240 0.76 -15.48 20.53
N SER A 241 0.93 -15.01 21.78
CA SER A 241 -0.11 -15.13 22.81
C SER A 241 -1.33 -14.24 22.57
N GLU A 242 -1.18 -13.20 21.75
CA GLU A 242 -2.26 -12.34 21.25
C GLU A 242 -2.91 -12.89 19.95
N ASN A 243 -2.64 -14.15 19.59
CA ASN A 243 -3.21 -14.89 18.45
C ASN A 243 -2.72 -14.48 17.06
N PHE A 244 -1.68 -13.64 16.94
CA PHE A 244 -1.05 -13.46 15.63
C PHE A 244 -0.52 -14.79 15.11
N ARG A 245 -0.68 -15.05 13.81
CA ARG A 245 -0.24 -16.31 13.19
C ARG A 245 1.22 -16.30 12.78
N ALA A 246 1.77 -15.12 12.59
CA ALA A 246 3.16 -14.90 12.23
C ALA A 246 3.72 -13.64 12.88
N TYR A 247 5.06 -13.55 12.93
CA TYR A 247 5.79 -12.37 13.38
C TYR A 247 6.88 -12.00 12.38
N LYS A 248 6.80 -10.79 11.82
CA LYS A 248 7.81 -10.21 10.94
C LYS A 248 8.70 -9.27 11.74
N ILE A 249 10.00 -9.51 11.65
CA ILE A 249 11.03 -8.75 12.35
C ILE A 249 11.46 -7.57 11.45
N HIS A 250 11.34 -6.35 11.96
CA HIS A 250 12.08 -5.20 11.45
C HIS A 250 13.32 -4.99 12.33
N PRO A 251 14.48 -5.56 11.96
CA PRO A 251 15.63 -5.62 12.83
C PRO A 251 16.25 -4.23 13.02
N GLY A 252 16.86 -4.02 14.19
CA GLY A 252 17.49 -2.75 14.55
C GLY A 252 18.89 -2.60 13.96
N THR A 253 19.84 -2.16 14.77
CA THR A 253 21.26 -2.07 14.37
C THR A 253 22.01 -3.40 14.52
N GLY A 254 21.33 -4.48 14.93
CA GLY A 254 21.95 -5.75 15.31
C GLY A 254 22.74 -5.69 16.62
N ALA A 255 22.54 -4.65 17.44
CA ALA A 255 23.27 -4.47 18.68
C ALA A 255 22.70 -5.34 19.82
N HIS A 256 23.58 -5.82 20.69
CA HIS A 256 23.19 -6.35 21.99
C HIS A 256 22.98 -5.22 22.98
N ARG A 257 22.07 -5.40 23.94
CA ARG A 257 21.91 -4.43 25.05
C ARG A 257 23.21 -4.22 25.82
N LYS A 258 24.01 -5.28 25.92
CA LYS A 258 25.35 -5.27 26.50
C LYS A 258 26.25 -6.13 25.62
N GLY A 259 27.26 -5.51 25.02
CA GLY A 259 28.19 -6.22 24.14
C GLY A 259 29.06 -5.25 23.34
N ALA A 260 29.99 -5.80 22.58
CA ALA A 260 30.69 -5.03 21.57
C ALA A 260 29.80 -4.86 20.33
N ASP A 261 29.99 -3.76 19.61
CA ASP A 261 29.34 -3.57 18.33
C ASP A 261 29.77 -4.67 17.35
N VAL A 262 28.79 -5.22 16.64
CA VAL A 262 29.00 -6.18 15.56
C VAL A 262 28.39 -5.60 14.27
N PRO A 263 28.88 -6.01 13.09
CA PRO A 263 28.17 -5.75 11.85
C PRO A 263 26.70 -6.17 11.96
N ALA A 264 25.78 -5.28 11.59
CA ALA A 264 24.35 -5.45 11.86
C ALA A 264 23.80 -6.81 11.40
N TYR A 265 24.15 -7.26 10.19
CA TYR A 265 23.71 -8.55 9.64
C TYR A 265 24.11 -9.77 10.51
N LEU A 266 25.21 -9.71 11.27
CA LEU A 266 25.58 -10.76 12.21
C LEU A 266 24.69 -10.75 13.46
N GLY A 267 24.35 -9.57 13.95
CA GLY A 267 23.38 -9.42 15.03
C GLY A 267 22.00 -9.92 14.61
N HIS A 268 21.57 -9.62 13.39
CA HIS A 268 20.29 -10.09 12.85
C HIS A 268 20.23 -11.61 12.68
N ILE A 269 21.35 -12.25 12.32
CA ILE A 269 21.46 -13.71 12.29
C ILE A 269 21.27 -14.31 13.69
N GLU A 270 21.87 -13.70 14.71
CA GLU A 270 21.71 -14.13 16.10
C GLU A 270 20.27 -13.91 16.60
N GLU A 271 19.69 -12.76 16.30
CA GLU A 271 18.29 -12.42 16.57
C GLU A 271 17.32 -13.45 15.99
N ALA A 272 17.48 -13.81 14.71
CA ALA A 272 16.65 -14.82 14.06
C ALA A 272 16.73 -16.18 14.77
N ARG A 273 17.92 -16.58 15.23
CA ARG A 273 18.12 -17.81 16.02
C ARG A 273 17.43 -17.75 17.37
N GLN A 274 17.59 -16.65 18.08
CA GLN A 274 16.98 -16.46 19.41
C GLN A 274 15.46 -16.49 19.34
N ILE A 275 14.88 -15.80 18.34
CA ILE A 275 13.43 -15.78 18.16
C ILE A 275 12.92 -17.17 17.81
N ARG A 276 13.51 -17.86 16.81
CA ARG A 276 13.11 -19.24 16.45
C ARG A 276 13.15 -20.17 17.65
N ALA A 277 14.24 -20.14 18.42
CA ALA A 277 14.38 -20.94 19.64
C ALA A 277 13.29 -20.63 20.68
N ALA A 278 12.86 -19.37 20.80
CA ALA A 278 11.84 -18.95 21.75
C ALA A 278 10.41 -19.32 21.30
N VAL A 279 10.07 -19.10 20.03
CA VAL A 279 8.68 -19.29 19.52
C VAL A 279 8.37 -20.72 19.11
N GLY A 280 9.40 -21.56 18.95
CA GLY A 280 9.29 -22.95 18.48
C GLY A 280 9.21 -23.06 16.96
N ASP A 281 9.29 -24.29 16.46
CA ASP A 281 9.49 -24.58 15.03
C ASP A 281 8.27 -24.22 14.15
N GLU A 282 7.05 -24.34 14.68
CA GLU A 282 5.83 -24.15 13.88
C GLU A 282 5.35 -22.69 13.77
N TYR A 283 5.92 -21.76 14.55
CA TYR A 283 5.48 -20.36 14.48
C TYR A 283 6.05 -19.69 13.23
N ILE A 284 5.20 -19.03 12.45
CA ILE A 284 5.60 -18.42 11.19
C ILE A 284 6.42 -17.17 11.49
N LEU A 285 7.63 -17.10 10.92
CA LEU A 285 8.54 -15.99 11.10
C LEU A 285 8.92 -15.40 9.75
N ALA A 286 9.16 -14.09 9.74
CA ALA A 286 9.63 -13.36 8.59
C ALA A 286 10.63 -12.28 9.00
N HIS A 287 11.42 -11.82 8.05
CA HIS A 287 12.51 -10.88 8.29
C HIS A 287 12.49 -9.75 7.26
N ASP A 288 12.61 -8.52 7.73
CA ASP A 288 12.48 -7.30 6.92
C ASP A 288 13.48 -6.21 7.36
N PRO A 289 14.71 -6.21 6.81
CA PRO A 289 15.73 -5.22 7.10
C PRO A 289 15.50 -3.86 6.42
N VAL A 290 14.41 -3.66 5.66
CA VAL A 290 14.10 -2.39 4.98
C VAL A 290 15.28 -1.86 4.15
N MET A 291 15.72 -2.66 3.18
CA MET A 291 16.80 -2.37 2.22
C MET A 291 18.20 -2.16 2.83
N MET A 292 18.45 -2.61 4.06
CA MET A 292 19.71 -2.32 4.77
C MET A 292 20.93 -3.05 4.20
N TYR A 293 20.76 -4.22 3.57
CA TYR A 293 21.89 -5.07 3.22
C TYR A 293 22.50 -4.74 1.85
N ASN A 294 23.80 -4.99 1.75
CA ASN A 294 24.41 -5.28 0.45
C ASN A 294 24.16 -6.75 0.05
N ARG A 295 24.48 -7.11 -1.21
CA ARG A 295 24.26 -8.46 -1.75
C ARG A 295 24.90 -9.57 -0.90
N TYR A 296 26.15 -9.40 -0.45
CA TYR A 296 26.83 -10.43 0.36
C TYR A 296 26.12 -10.67 1.69
N GLU A 297 25.73 -9.59 2.36
CA GLU A 297 25.02 -9.65 3.64
C GLU A 297 23.64 -10.31 3.48
N ALA A 298 22.88 -9.91 2.45
CA ALA A 298 21.57 -10.49 2.15
C ALA A 298 21.67 -12.00 1.88
N MET A 299 22.63 -12.45 1.08
CA MET A 299 22.84 -13.89 0.82
C MET A 299 23.18 -14.65 2.10
N LYS A 300 23.99 -14.06 2.98
CA LYS A 300 24.39 -14.69 4.24
C LYS A 300 23.25 -14.78 5.24
N VAL A 301 22.39 -13.75 5.30
CA VAL A 301 21.18 -13.75 6.12
C VAL A 301 20.16 -14.73 5.53
N ALA A 302 19.88 -14.68 4.23
CA ALA A 302 18.94 -15.59 3.55
C ALA A 302 19.26 -17.06 3.83
N ARG A 303 20.54 -17.44 3.78
CA ARG A 303 20.96 -18.82 4.11
C ARG A 303 20.56 -19.24 5.52
N VAL A 304 20.68 -18.34 6.49
CA VAL A 304 20.30 -18.62 7.88
C VAL A 304 18.78 -18.67 8.02
N LEU A 305 18.06 -17.76 7.36
CA LEU A 305 16.60 -17.74 7.36
C LEU A 305 16.03 -19.05 6.77
N ASP A 306 16.61 -19.54 5.68
CA ASP A 306 16.31 -20.87 5.11
C ASP A 306 16.55 -22.00 6.13
N ASP A 307 17.74 -22.03 6.76
CA ASP A 307 18.08 -23.05 7.75
C ASP A 307 17.17 -23.01 9.01
N LEU A 308 16.48 -21.88 9.25
CA LEU A 308 15.56 -21.66 10.38
C LEU A 308 14.07 -21.72 9.99
N ASP A 309 13.76 -22.11 8.74
CA ASP A 309 12.39 -22.21 8.21
C ASP A 309 11.60 -20.90 8.36
N PHE A 310 12.22 -19.77 8.02
CA PHE A 310 11.50 -18.50 7.88
C PHE A 310 10.66 -18.52 6.60
N SER A 311 9.46 -17.95 6.66
CA SER A 311 8.49 -18.05 5.58
C SER A 311 8.68 -17.02 4.48
N TRP A 312 9.29 -15.87 4.75
CA TRP A 312 9.71 -14.92 3.72
C TRP A 312 10.81 -13.95 4.17
N PHE A 313 11.48 -13.36 3.19
CA PHE A 313 12.49 -12.32 3.36
C PHE A 313 12.06 -11.06 2.60
N GLU A 314 11.75 -9.99 3.31
CA GLU A 314 11.19 -8.76 2.76
C GLU A 314 12.23 -7.67 2.60
N ASP A 315 12.17 -6.93 1.49
CA ASP A 315 13.06 -5.81 1.13
C ASP A 315 14.52 -6.00 1.61
N PRO A 316 15.18 -7.12 1.27
CA PRO A 316 16.52 -7.42 1.76
C PRO A 316 17.58 -6.45 1.21
N LEU A 317 17.42 -6.06 -0.04
CA LEU A 317 18.31 -5.18 -0.81
C LEU A 317 17.59 -3.89 -1.16
N ARG A 318 18.36 -2.88 -1.55
CA ARG A 318 17.79 -1.67 -2.15
C ARG A 318 16.93 -2.04 -3.36
N THR A 319 15.75 -1.44 -3.44
CA THR A 319 14.82 -1.66 -4.54
C THR A 319 15.46 -1.39 -5.91
N ASP A 320 16.34 -0.38 -6.01
CA ASP A 320 17.05 -0.05 -7.25
C ASP A 320 18.11 -1.08 -7.70
N ASP A 321 18.49 -2.02 -6.84
CA ASP A 321 19.40 -3.13 -7.17
C ASP A 321 18.65 -4.34 -7.75
N GLN A 322 17.98 -4.14 -8.90
CA GLN A 322 17.23 -5.22 -9.57
C GLN A 322 18.09 -6.46 -9.87
N ASP A 323 19.34 -6.28 -10.30
CA ASP A 323 20.24 -7.40 -10.59
C ASP A 323 20.54 -8.22 -9.33
N GLY A 324 20.78 -7.54 -8.20
CA GLY A 324 20.98 -8.20 -6.91
C GLY A 324 19.73 -8.93 -6.43
N LEU A 325 18.54 -8.34 -6.62
CA LEU A 325 17.27 -8.98 -6.30
C LEU A 325 17.03 -10.23 -7.16
N ILE A 326 17.28 -10.17 -8.46
CA ILE A 326 17.19 -11.34 -9.36
C ILE A 326 18.17 -12.45 -8.94
N GLU A 327 19.38 -12.07 -8.53
CA GLU A 327 20.36 -13.03 -8.01
C GLU A 327 19.86 -13.68 -6.71
N LEU A 328 19.30 -12.89 -5.80
CA LEU A 328 18.81 -13.35 -4.51
C LEU A 328 17.58 -14.27 -4.65
N CYS A 329 16.61 -13.95 -5.51
CA CYS A 329 15.45 -14.80 -5.78
C CYS A 329 15.86 -16.17 -6.36
N LYS A 330 17.00 -16.24 -7.07
CA LYS A 330 17.55 -17.52 -7.57
C LYS A 330 18.36 -18.28 -6.53
N TYR A 331 18.84 -17.60 -5.50
CA TYR A 331 19.73 -18.16 -4.49
C TYR A 331 18.98 -18.70 -3.28
N ALA A 332 18.02 -17.94 -2.77
CA ALA A 332 17.30 -18.24 -1.53
C ALA A 332 16.18 -19.27 -1.77
N ASN A 333 15.86 -20.10 -0.77
CA ASN A 333 14.73 -21.04 -0.89
C ASN A 333 13.42 -20.41 -0.41
N LEU A 334 13.47 -19.53 0.60
CA LEU A 334 12.36 -18.69 1.02
C LEU A 334 12.08 -17.56 0.02
N PRO A 335 10.80 -17.17 -0.18
CA PRO A 335 10.42 -16.14 -1.14
C PRO A 335 10.93 -14.75 -0.75
N ILE A 336 11.32 -13.98 -1.76
CA ILE A 336 11.73 -12.58 -1.62
C ILE A 336 10.53 -11.66 -1.89
N HIS A 337 10.14 -10.89 -0.88
CA HIS A 337 9.07 -9.91 -0.97
C HIS A 337 9.65 -8.54 -1.31
N VAL A 338 9.14 -7.89 -2.36
CA VAL A 338 9.61 -6.53 -2.75
C VAL A 338 8.44 -5.68 -3.23
N GLY A 339 8.50 -4.39 -2.92
CA GLY A 339 7.78 -3.38 -3.69
C GLY A 339 7.30 -2.14 -2.93
N GLU A 340 7.58 -2.04 -1.63
CA GLU A 340 7.18 -0.88 -0.81
C GLU A 340 7.63 0.44 -1.48
N PHE A 341 8.83 0.44 -2.06
CA PHE A 341 9.45 1.58 -2.72
C PHE A 341 9.36 1.56 -4.26
N ILE A 342 8.40 0.81 -4.82
CA ILE A 342 8.05 0.85 -6.24
C ILE A 342 6.80 1.72 -6.41
N TYR A 343 6.91 2.75 -7.25
CA TYR A 343 5.90 3.82 -7.35
C TYR A 343 5.12 3.82 -8.66
N SER A 344 5.29 2.84 -9.54
CA SER A 344 4.54 2.80 -10.79
C SER A 344 4.20 1.39 -11.19
N ILE A 345 3.03 1.22 -11.81
CA ILE A 345 2.60 -0.08 -12.33
C ILE A 345 3.56 -0.60 -13.41
N ALA A 346 4.14 0.31 -14.19
CA ALA A 346 5.11 -0.04 -15.22
C ALA A 346 6.41 -0.60 -14.61
N ASP A 347 6.85 -0.05 -13.47
CA ASP A 347 8.00 -0.61 -12.75
C ASP A 347 7.62 -1.96 -12.14
N PHE A 348 6.45 -2.11 -11.50
CA PHE A 348 6.00 -3.45 -11.06
C PHE A 348 6.02 -4.48 -12.19
N ALA A 349 5.54 -4.12 -13.39
CA ALA A 349 5.60 -4.99 -14.56
C ALA A 349 7.03 -5.40 -14.94
N ASP A 350 7.99 -4.48 -14.85
CA ASP A 350 9.40 -4.73 -15.13
C ASP A 350 10.03 -5.68 -14.09
N TYR A 351 9.77 -5.48 -12.80
CA TYR A 351 10.29 -6.36 -11.73
C TYR A 351 9.71 -7.77 -11.84
N ILE A 352 8.39 -7.88 -12.04
CA ILE A 352 7.70 -9.16 -12.23
C ILE A 352 8.26 -9.89 -13.46
N ALA A 353 8.36 -9.22 -14.61
CA ALA A 353 8.82 -9.85 -15.85
C ALA A 353 10.29 -10.33 -15.79
N LYS A 354 11.12 -9.66 -15.00
CA LYS A 354 12.54 -10.01 -14.81
C LYS A 354 12.77 -11.07 -13.74
N GLY A 355 11.77 -11.38 -12.90
CA GLY A 355 11.93 -12.24 -11.73
C GLY A 355 12.80 -11.59 -10.65
N ALA A 356 12.59 -10.29 -10.41
CA ALA A 356 13.28 -9.52 -9.37
C ALA A 356 12.56 -9.57 -8.00
N LEU A 357 11.52 -10.38 -7.88
CA LEU A 357 10.75 -10.63 -6.66
C LEU A 357 9.98 -11.95 -6.83
N ASP A 358 9.64 -12.60 -5.72
CA ASP A 358 8.75 -13.76 -5.68
C ASP A 358 7.34 -13.37 -5.22
N VAL A 359 7.23 -12.30 -4.43
CA VAL A 359 5.95 -11.76 -3.92
C VAL A 359 5.93 -10.24 -4.06
N VAL A 360 4.83 -9.73 -4.60
CA VAL A 360 4.61 -8.30 -4.82
C VAL A 360 4.12 -7.65 -3.54
N ARG A 361 4.78 -6.59 -3.10
CA ARG A 361 4.32 -5.73 -2.00
C ARG A 361 4.03 -4.34 -2.50
N LEU A 362 2.76 -3.93 -2.56
CA LEU A 362 2.39 -2.58 -2.98
C LEU A 362 2.00 -1.72 -1.78
N ILE A 363 2.17 -0.41 -1.94
CA ILE A 363 1.46 0.59 -1.13
C ILE A 363 0.47 1.29 -2.05
N ALA A 364 -0.79 1.38 -1.65
CA ALA A 364 -1.85 2.01 -2.43
C ALA A 364 -1.52 3.46 -2.77
N ASP A 365 -0.93 4.17 -1.83
CA ASP A 365 -0.49 5.55 -1.97
C ASP A 365 0.60 5.75 -3.02
N ASN A 366 1.45 4.75 -3.19
CA ASN A 366 2.55 4.77 -4.15
C ASN A 366 2.06 4.37 -5.54
N THR A 367 1.03 3.52 -5.61
CA THR A 367 0.56 2.89 -6.84
C THR A 367 -0.67 3.56 -7.46
N GLY A 368 -1.13 4.68 -6.91
CA GLY A 368 -2.22 5.47 -7.48
C GLY A 368 -3.60 5.15 -6.91
N GLY A 369 -3.65 4.71 -5.64
CA GLY A 369 -4.85 4.41 -4.89
C GLY A 369 -5.29 2.96 -5.06
N ILE A 370 -6.55 2.71 -4.77
CA ILE A 370 -7.20 1.39 -4.87
C ILE A 370 -7.18 0.91 -6.32
N SER A 371 -7.50 1.80 -7.26
CA SER A 371 -7.57 1.44 -8.68
C SER A 371 -6.23 0.97 -9.23
N GLY A 372 -5.15 1.68 -8.88
CA GLY A 372 -3.81 1.33 -9.33
C GLY A 372 -3.29 0.07 -8.63
N SER A 373 -3.56 -0.07 -7.34
CA SER A 373 -3.20 -1.27 -6.57
C SER A 373 -3.83 -2.54 -7.13
N MET A 374 -5.13 -2.51 -7.45
CA MET A 374 -5.80 -3.65 -8.06
C MET A 374 -5.15 -4.05 -9.39
N ARG A 375 -4.70 -3.09 -10.21
CA ARG A 375 -3.97 -3.40 -11.45
C ARG A 375 -2.63 -4.07 -11.19
N VAL A 376 -1.89 -3.64 -10.17
CA VAL A 376 -0.63 -4.28 -9.76
C VAL A 376 -0.89 -5.70 -9.23
N GLY A 377 -1.86 -5.89 -8.34
CA GLY A 377 -2.17 -7.19 -7.78
C GLY A 377 -2.69 -8.19 -8.82
N LEU A 378 -3.54 -7.75 -9.75
CA LEU A 378 -4.01 -8.58 -10.87
C LEU A 378 -2.93 -8.86 -11.91
N LEU A 379 -1.97 -7.95 -12.08
CA LEU A 379 -0.78 -8.22 -12.88
C LEU A 379 0.08 -9.30 -12.22
N ALA A 380 0.28 -9.24 -10.90
CA ALA A 380 0.97 -10.28 -10.15
C ALA A 380 0.25 -11.64 -10.26
N ASP A 381 -1.07 -11.66 -10.15
CA ASP A 381 -1.90 -12.88 -10.31
C ASP A 381 -1.72 -13.51 -11.69
N ALA A 382 -1.64 -12.69 -12.75
CA ALA A 382 -1.40 -13.18 -14.11
C ALA A 382 -0.05 -13.88 -14.30
N PHE A 383 0.94 -13.58 -13.44
CA PHE A 383 2.23 -14.26 -13.38
C PHE A 383 2.28 -15.37 -12.32
N GLY A 384 1.18 -15.63 -11.60
CA GLY A 384 1.11 -16.62 -10.54
C GLY A 384 1.82 -16.21 -9.25
N LEU A 385 2.01 -14.90 -9.03
CA LEU A 385 2.68 -14.36 -7.85
C LEU A 385 1.66 -13.91 -6.81
N GLU A 386 2.02 -14.05 -5.53
CA GLU A 386 1.25 -13.46 -4.43
C GLU A 386 1.41 -11.93 -4.44
N CYS A 387 0.37 -11.22 -4.00
CA CYS A 387 0.39 -9.80 -3.71
C CYS A 387 0.06 -9.59 -2.22
N THR A 388 1.03 -9.09 -1.45
CA THR A 388 0.89 -8.78 -0.02
C THR A 388 1.09 -7.28 0.20
N PRO A 389 0.03 -6.46 0.12
CA PRO A 389 0.13 -5.03 0.39
C PRO A 389 0.81 -4.72 1.74
N HIS A 390 1.60 -3.65 1.77
CA HIS A 390 2.26 -3.18 2.99
C HIS A 390 1.27 -2.37 3.83
N ASN A 391 0.99 -2.84 5.05
CA ASN A 391 0.05 -2.15 5.96
C ASN A 391 0.81 -1.47 7.09
N TRP A 392 1.01 -0.16 6.95
CA TRP A 392 1.70 0.63 7.96
C TRP A 392 1.19 2.06 7.98
N GLY A 393 0.34 2.38 8.96
CA GLY A 393 -0.26 3.71 9.09
C GLY A 393 -1.39 3.74 10.10
N ASN A 394 -2.28 4.73 10.00
CA ASN A 394 -3.47 4.84 10.84
C ASN A 394 -4.59 3.90 10.34
N PRO A 395 -5.76 3.85 11.00
CA PRO A 395 -6.82 2.91 10.64
C PRO A 395 -7.36 3.06 9.20
N MET A 396 -7.26 4.25 8.59
CA MET A 396 -7.63 4.46 7.19
C MET A 396 -6.58 3.88 6.23
N ASP A 397 -5.29 4.04 6.53
CA ASP A 397 -4.22 3.41 5.74
C ASP A 397 -4.40 1.88 5.75
N LEU A 398 -4.65 1.30 6.92
CA LEU A 398 -4.90 -0.15 7.06
C LEU A 398 -6.17 -0.59 6.32
N ALA A 399 -7.24 0.20 6.35
CA ALA A 399 -8.49 -0.15 5.68
C ALA A 399 -8.35 -0.24 4.16
N VAL A 400 -7.62 0.69 3.55
CA VAL A 400 -7.40 0.72 2.09
C VAL A 400 -6.74 -0.57 1.64
N HIS A 401 -5.65 -0.95 2.29
CA HIS A 401 -4.90 -2.15 1.99
C HIS A 401 -5.70 -3.42 2.33
N PHE A 402 -6.46 -3.43 3.42
CA PHE A 402 -7.33 -4.57 3.75
C PHE A 402 -8.42 -4.80 2.70
N HIS A 403 -9.03 -3.73 2.15
CA HIS A 403 -9.97 -3.87 1.04
C HIS A 403 -9.34 -4.46 -0.21
N LEU A 404 -8.10 -4.08 -0.52
CA LEU A 404 -7.33 -4.63 -1.63
C LEU A 404 -7.04 -6.11 -1.41
N GLU A 405 -6.55 -6.46 -0.24
CA GLU A 405 -6.27 -7.84 0.11
C GLU A 405 -7.53 -8.70 0.12
N LEU A 406 -8.69 -8.20 0.55
CA LEU A 406 -9.95 -8.94 0.49
C LEU A 406 -10.45 -9.13 -0.96
N ALA A 407 -10.17 -8.17 -1.85
CA ALA A 407 -10.60 -8.19 -3.24
C ALA A 407 -9.69 -9.02 -4.16
N LEU A 408 -8.38 -9.00 -3.90
CA LEU A 408 -7.38 -9.68 -4.75
C LEU A 408 -7.43 -11.20 -4.57
N PRO A 409 -7.40 -12.00 -5.65
CA PRO A 409 -7.42 -13.46 -5.55
C PRO A 409 -6.15 -14.05 -4.92
N ASN A 410 -5.04 -13.33 -5.04
CA ASN A 410 -3.68 -13.73 -4.70
C ASN A 410 -3.13 -13.00 -3.47
N ALA A 411 -3.97 -12.72 -2.47
CA ALA A 411 -3.56 -12.11 -1.19
C ALA A 411 -4.08 -12.94 -0.02
N SER A 412 -3.21 -13.34 0.91
CA SER A 412 -3.58 -14.28 2.00
C SER A 412 -3.39 -13.73 3.41
N TRP A 413 -2.67 -12.61 3.52
CA TRP A 413 -2.23 -12.04 4.79
C TRP A 413 -2.75 -10.62 4.95
N PHE A 414 -2.94 -10.22 6.20
CA PHE A 414 -3.10 -8.83 6.58
C PHE A 414 -2.05 -8.46 7.62
N GLU A 415 -1.25 -7.47 7.28
CA GLU A 415 -0.18 -6.96 8.13
C GLU A 415 -0.74 -6.04 9.23
N VAL A 416 -0.27 -6.22 10.46
CA VAL A 416 -0.62 -5.32 11.57
C VAL A 416 0.64 -4.83 12.26
N PRO A 417 0.93 -3.51 12.26
CA PRO A 417 2.04 -2.95 13.02
C PRO A 417 1.94 -3.33 14.50
N TYR A 418 3.05 -3.75 15.10
CA TYR A 418 3.08 -4.28 16.46
C TYR A 418 3.87 -3.35 17.40
N PRO A 419 3.35 -3.07 18.62
CA PRO A 419 2.07 -3.50 19.16
C PRO A 419 0.88 -2.89 18.42
N PRO A 420 -0.25 -3.60 18.29
CA PRO A 420 -1.35 -3.20 17.41
C PRO A 420 -2.09 -1.94 17.89
N THR A 421 -1.81 -1.47 19.10
CA THR A 421 -2.27 -0.18 19.62
C THR A 421 -1.55 1.02 19.00
N LEU A 422 -0.42 0.82 18.29
CA LEU A 422 0.31 1.90 17.62
C LEU A 422 -0.50 2.59 16.53
N VAL A 423 -1.45 1.86 15.93
CA VAL A 423 -2.31 2.35 14.85
C VAL A 423 -3.67 2.83 15.38
N ASP A 424 -3.93 2.77 16.68
CA ASP A 424 -5.23 3.16 17.22
C ASP A 424 -5.39 4.68 17.18
N HIS A 425 -6.53 5.14 16.66
CA HIS A 425 -6.83 6.57 16.55
C HIS A 425 -7.93 7.00 17.54
N PRO A 426 -7.88 8.23 18.11
CA PRO A 426 -8.90 8.76 19.02
C PRO A 426 -10.29 8.93 18.40
N TYR A 427 -10.36 9.33 17.13
CA TYR A 427 -11.61 9.59 16.42
C TYR A 427 -11.93 8.57 15.31
N MET A 428 -11.14 7.49 15.21
CA MET A 428 -11.45 6.35 14.35
C MET A 428 -11.55 5.11 15.24
N PRO A 429 -12.76 4.57 15.51
CA PRO A 429 -12.95 3.49 16.48
C PRO A 429 -12.51 2.11 15.97
N ALA A 430 -12.17 1.99 14.67
CA ALA A 430 -11.67 0.74 14.10
C ALA A 430 -10.43 0.23 14.86
N ARG A 431 -10.44 -1.07 15.20
CA ARG A 431 -9.34 -1.76 15.91
C ARG A 431 -9.04 -3.06 15.19
N TYR A 432 -7.86 -3.15 14.60
CA TYR A 432 -7.41 -4.34 13.89
C TYR A 432 -6.73 -5.28 14.89
N ARG A 433 -7.47 -6.27 15.37
CA ARG A 433 -6.98 -7.29 16.32
C ARG A 433 -7.40 -8.68 15.85
N PRO A 434 -6.50 -9.66 15.84
CA PRO A 434 -6.86 -11.02 15.48
C PRO A 434 -7.89 -11.59 16.45
N ASP A 435 -8.84 -12.36 15.92
CA ASP A 435 -9.69 -13.22 16.72
C ASP A 435 -8.88 -14.39 17.33
N LYS A 436 -9.55 -15.26 18.09
CA LYS A 436 -8.94 -16.45 18.70
C LYS A 436 -8.29 -17.41 17.70
N ASP A 437 -8.67 -17.33 16.43
CA ASP A 437 -8.15 -18.18 15.36
C ASP A 437 -7.11 -17.41 14.51
N GLY A 438 -6.73 -16.19 14.90
CA GLY A 438 -5.68 -15.40 14.26
C GLY A 438 -6.13 -14.63 13.02
N TYR A 439 -7.42 -14.33 12.89
CA TYR A 439 -7.98 -13.64 11.72
C TYR A 439 -8.50 -12.23 12.02
N ILE A 440 -8.31 -11.31 11.07
CA ILE A 440 -9.05 -10.03 11.00
C ILE A 440 -10.28 -10.23 10.13
N HIS A 441 -11.45 -9.78 10.60
CA HIS A 441 -12.71 -9.89 9.88
C HIS A 441 -12.93 -8.71 8.94
N ALA A 442 -13.44 -9.00 7.74
CA ALA A 442 -13.73 -8.00 6.72
C ALA A 442 -14.73 -6.94 7.23
N PRO A 443 -14.57 -5.67 6.83
CA PRO A 443 -15.54 -4.64 7.20
C PRO A 443 -16.89 -4.90 6.54
N THR A 444 -17.97 -4.64 7.27
CA THR A 444 -19.35 -4.75 6.76
C THR A 444 -19.97 -3.40 6.43
N ALA A 445 -19.40 -2.31 6.94
CA ALA A 445 -19.88 -0.96 6.70
C ALA A 445 -19.55 -0.50 5.25
N PRO A 446 -20.35 0.40 4.67
CA PRO A 446 -20.13 0.90 3.31
C PRO A 446 -18.83 1.68 3.12
N GLY A 447 -18.35 1.73 1.88
CA GLY A 447 -17.13 2.47 1.54
C GLY A 447 -15.90 1.81 2.15
N LEU A 448 -15.03 2.64 2.74
CA LEU A 448 -13.80 2.20 3.41
C LEU A 448 -14.08 1.44 4.73
N GLY A 449 -15.31 1.51 5.25
CA GLY A 449 -15.69 0.83 6.48
C GLY A 449 -15.05 1.37 7.75
N VAL A 450 -14.33 2.49 7.68
CA VAL A 450 -13.76 3.21 8.84
C VAL A 450 -14.71 4.33 9.23
N GLU A 451 -15.39 4.16 10.36
CA GLU A 451 -16.22 5.22 10.93
C GLU A 451 -15.35 6.35 11.51
N ILE A 452 -15.86 7.57 11.45
CA ILE A 452 -15.27 8.71 12.16
C ILE A 452 -16.22 9.14 13.27
N ASP A 453 -15.73 9.15 14.51
CA ASP A 453 -16.42 9.84 15.61
C ASP A 453 -16.37 11.34 15.32
N ARG A 454 -17.46 11.87 14.77
CA ARG A 454 -17.56 13.28 14.37
C ARG A 454 -17.34 14.24 15.53
N ALA A 455 -17.83 13.91 16.73
CA ALA A 455 -17.64 14.80 17.87
C ALA A 455 -16.17 14.87 18.28
N ALA A 456 -15.46 13.74 18.28
CA ALA A 456 -14.03 13.71 18.56
C ALA A 456 -13.19 14.35 17.44
N PHE A 457 -13.55 14.10 16.18
CA PHE A 457 -12.90 14.66 15.00
C PHE A 457 -13.03 16.19 14.94
N ASP A 458 -14.21 16.73 15.18
CA ASP A 458 -14.45 18.17 15.18
C ASP A 458 -13.68 18.86 16.31
N ARG A 459 -13.61 18.24 17.51
CA ARG A 459 -12.79 18.74 18.62
C ARG A 459 -11.30 18.74 18.29
N ALA A 460 -10.84 17.72 17.56
CA ALA A 460 -9.44 17.62 17.15
C ALA A 460 -9.11 18.56 15.98
N THR A 461 -10.09 18.97 15.18
CA THR A 461 -9.87 19.80 13.99
C THR A 461 -9.43 21.21 14.37
N LYS A 462 -8.19 21.56 14.02
CA LYS A 462 -7.60 22.90 14.21
C LYS A 462 -7.91 23.83 13.04
N LYS A 463 -7.94 23.29 11.82
CA LYS A 463 -8.10 24.06 10.59
C LYS A 463 -8.83 23.24 9.53
N ILE A 464 -9.68 23.91 8.75
CA ILE A 464 -10.28 23.34 7.55
C ILE A 464 -9.79 24.16 6.36
N LEU A 465 -9.05 23.51 5.47
CA LEU A 465 -8.64 24.04 4.17
C LEU A 465 -9.78 23.80 3.18
N ARG A 466 -10.11 24.85 2.42
CA ARG A 466 -11.24 24.89 1.51
C ARG A 466 -10.87 25.46 0.20
#